data_AF-A0A835F9I9-F1
#
_entry.id   AF-A0A835F9I9-F1
#
_cell.length_a   1.000
_cell.length_b   1.000
_cell.length_c   1.000
_cell.angle_alpha   90.00
_cell.angle_beta   90.00
_cell.angle_gamma   90.00
#
_symmetry.space_group_name_H-M   'P 1'
#
loop_
_entity.id
_entity.type
_entity.pdbx_description
1 polymer ?
#
loop_
_entity_poly.entity_id
_entity_poly.type
_entity_poly.pdbx_seq_one_letter_code
_entity_poly.pdbx_strand_id
1 'polypeptide(L)'
;MEHNELKFNGRYLFQILSGPSRNQVYSVNIGELGSIVVFNWAVRDGPSPDAKIVAREQGLHVHGGHWHNSFSLVFENERFRGSTLQVMGIPDPPIPGEWAVVGGTGQFAMATGVIKKREHELRGDYRVVEITINGFCPKLNSNQKGPVTKSGLWGGNEGGERDIKEVPRRLESVTIRSGHAIDSIAFSYTDQYGQSRTEGPWGGAGGTDHSPLVFPSLIYAWSIV
;
A
#
# COMPACT_ATOMS: atom_id res chain seq x y z
N MET A 1 -22.04 2.44 8.99
CA MET A 1 -20.73 2.91 8.51
C MET A 1 -20.19 1.81 7.60
N GLU A 2 -19.74 2.13 6.39
CA GLU A 2 -19.20 1.10 5.48
C GLU A 2 -17.73 0.86 5.83
N HIS A 3 -17.28 -0.39 5.82
CA HIS A 3 -15.92 -0.77 6.21
C HIS A 3 -15.21 -1.46 5.04
N ASN A 4 -13.91 -1.22 4.90
CA ASN A 4 -13.03 -2.03 4.07
C ASN A 4 -12.50 -3.18 4.93
N GLU A 5 -12.73 -4.42 4.49
CA GLU A 5 -12.09 -5.58 5.09
C GLU A 5 -10.59 -5.57 4.75
N LEU A 6 -9.76 -5.72 5.77
CA LEU A 6 -8.32 -5.90 5.65
C LEU A 6 -8.02 -7.38 5.78
N LYS A 7 -7.74 -8.03 4.65
CA LYS A 7 -7.42 -9.45 4.61
C LYS A 7 -6.16 -9.69 3.81
N PHE A 8 -5.06 -9.93 4.52
CA PHE A 8 -3.78 -10.31 3.93
C PHE A 8 -3.42 -11.70 4.45
N ASN A 9 -3.54 -12.70 3.57
CA ASN A 9 -3.23 -14.10 3.91
C ASN A 9 -1.86 -14.48 3.34
N GLY A 10 -1.14 -15.36 4.03
CA GLY A 10 0.09 -15.96 3.52
C GLY A 10 1.15 -14.92 3.20
N ARG A 11 1.50 -14.09 4.18
CA ARG A 11 2.69 -13.23 4.11
C ARG A 11 3.76 -13.80 5.02
N TYR A 12 5.03 -13.61 4.67
CA TYR A 12 6.13 -14.27 5.35
C TYR A 12 7.07 -13.21 5.92
N LEU A 13 7.17 -13.18 7.25
CA LEU A 13 8.04 -12.31 8.01
C LEU A 13 9.39 -12.99 8.22
N PHE A 14 10.47 -12.32 7.82
CA PHE A 14 11.84 -12.83 7.90
C PHE A 14 12.57 -12.18 9.05
N GLN A 15 12.89 -12.97 10.08
CA GLN A 15 13.69 -12.56 11.23
C GLN A 15 15.09 -13.17 11.09
N ILE A 16 16.10 -12.31 11.00
CA ILE A 16 17.51 -12.68 10.88
C ILE A 16 18.22 -12.12 12.11
N LEU A 17 18.43 -12.98 13.10
CA LEU A 17 18.83 -12.59 14.44
C LEU A 17 20.33 -12.23 14.51
N SER A 18 21.17 -12.86 13.69
CA SER A 18 22.62 -12.69 13.71
C SER A 18 23.25 -12.69 12.30
N GLY A 19 24.57 -12.50 12.24
CA GLY A 19 25.32 -12.47 10.98
C GLY A 19 25.26 -11.12 10.22
N PRO A 20 25.90 -11.05 9.04
CA PRO A 20 26.03 -9.81 8.28
C PRO A 20 24.70 -9.28 7.73
N SER A 21 23.72 -10.16 7.55
CA SER A 21 22.38 -9.82 7.05
C SER A 21 21.34 -9.67 8.17
N ARG A 22 21.77 -9.56 9.44
CA ARG A 22 20.86 -9.38 10.57
C ARG A 22 19.97 -8.16 10.36
N ASN A 23 18.71 -8.28 10.76
CA ASN A 23 17.72 -7.22 10.61
C ASN A 23 17.06 -6.83 11.93
N GLN A 24 17.75 -7.14 13.03
CA GLN A 24 17.46 -6.68 14.38
C GLN A 24 18.76 -6.49 15.17
N VAL A 25 18.69 -5.70 16.23
CA VAL A 25 19.81 -5.45 17.14
C VAL A 25 19.31 -5.19 18.55
N TYR A 26 20.03 -5.70 19.54
CA TYR A 26 19.81 -5.27 20.92
C TYR A 26 20.31 -3.83 21.08
N SER A 27 19.40 -2.92 21.40
CA SER A 27 19.75 -1.55 21.81
C SER A 27 20.14 -1.50 23.29
N VAL A 28 19.51 -2.35 24.11
CA VAL A 28 19.88 -2.61 25.50
C VAL A 28 19.87 -4.12 25.69
N ASN A 29 21.03 -4.70 26.01
CA ASN A 29 21.16 -6.14 26.26
C ASN A 29 21.65 -6.37 27.69
N ILE A 30 20.72 -6.70 28.57
CA ILE A 30 21.04 -7.08 29.96
C ILE A 30 20.62 -8.52 30.26
N GLY A 31 20.23 -9.28 29.24
CA GLY A 31 19.86 -10.71 29.35
C GLY A 31 18.50 -10.99 29.99
N GLU A 32 17.83 -9.99 30.56
CA GLU A 32 16.61 -10.17 31.33
C GLU A 32 15.62 -8.98 31.20
N LEU A 33 14.80 -8.74 32.23
CA LEU A 33 13.91 -7.59 32.38
C LEU A 33 14.61 -6.29 32.00
N GLY A 34 14.01 -5.51 31.09
CA GLY A 34 14.56 -4.25 30.60
C GLY A 34 15.40 -4.38 29.33
N SER A 35 15.61 -5.59 28.79
CA SER A 35 16.22 -5.76 27.46
C SER A 35 15.34 -5.14 26.37
N ILE A 36 15.96 -4.49 25.39
CA ILE A 36 15.31 -3.80 24.27
C ILE A 36 15.98 -4.22 22.97
N VAL A 37 15.18 -4.65 22.00
CA VAL A 37 15.63 -4.94 20.63
C VAL A 37 14.88 -4.05 19.67
N VAL A 38 15.61 -3.46 18.73
CA VAL A 38 15.05 -2.72 17.59
C VAL A 38 15.17 -3.59 16.34
N PHE A 39 14.14 -3.60 15.50
CA PHE A 39 14.08 -4.43 14.32
C PHE A 39 13.52 -3.71 13.09
N ASN A 40 13.94 -4.21 11.93
CA ASN A 40 13.43 -3.87 10.61
C ASN A 40 13.26 -5.16 9.79
N TRP A 41 12.23 -5.93 10.12
CA TRP A 41 11.98 -7.24 9.53
C TRP A 41 11.29 -7.12 8.19
N ALA A 42 11.75 -7.90 7.20
CA ALA A 42 11.16 -7.90 5.87
C ALA A 42 9.91 -8.79 5.82
N VAL A 43 8.84 -8.30 5.21
CA VAL A 43 7.63 -9.08 4.93
C VAL A 43 7.53 -9.32 3.42
N ARG A 44 7.52 -10.59 3.04
CA ARG A 44 7.49 -11.03 1.63
C ARG A 44 6.16 -11.68 1.25
N ASP A 45 5.88 -11.71 -0.05
CA ASP A 45 4.70 -12.36 -0.63
C ASP A 45 4.86 -13.87 -0.85
N GLY A 46 6.03 -14.43 -0.54
CA GLY A 46 6.29 -15.87 -0.56
C GLY A 46 7.33 -16.27 0.50
N PRO A 47 7.47 -17.59 0.77
CA PRO A 47 8.38 -18.11 1.79
C PRO A 47 9.85 -18.10 1.35
N SER A 48 10.13 -17.88 0.06
CA SER A 48 11.50 -17.81 -0.45
C SER A 48 12.19 -16.50 -0.04
N PRO A 49 13.49 -16.52 0.29
CA PRO A 49 14.29 -15.31 0.48
C PRO A 49 14.28 -14.36 -0.72
N ASP A 50 14.06 -14.87 -1.93
CA ASP A 50 14.03 -14.08 -3.17
C ASP A 50 12.63 -13.51 -3.49
N ALA A 51 11.60 -13.88 -2.71
CA ALA A 51 10.23 -13.39 -2.89
C ALA A 51 10.16 -11.87 -2.71
N LYS A 52 9.18 -11.21 -3.32
CA LYS A 52 9.11 -9.74 -3.34
C LYS A 52 8.81 -9.21 -1.95
N ILE A 53 9.55 -8.17 -1.53
CA ILE A 53 9.22 -7.43 -0.31
C ILE A 53 7.94 -6.62 -0.58
N VAL A 54 6.93 -6.83 0.25
CA VAL A 54 5.65 -6.13 0.16
C VAL A 54 5.41 -5.18 1.32
N ALA A 55 6.10 -5.39 2.43
CA ALA A 55 6.08 -4.53 3.61
C ALA A 55 7.31 -4.77 4.49
N ARG A 56 7.48 -3.93 5.51
CA ARG A 56 8.47 -4.10 6.58
C ARG A 56 7.83 -3.87 7.94
N GLU A 57 8.18 -4.70 8.91
CA GLU A 57 7.86 -4.45 10.31
C GLU A 57 9.01 -3.66 10.93
N GLN A 58 8.74 -2.42 11.31
CA GLN A 58 9.72 -1.47 11.83
C GLN A 58 9.32 -1.04 13.23
N GLY A 59 10.12 -1.40 14.23
CA GLY A 59 9.82 -1.06 15.61
C GLY A 59 10.74 -1.75 16.59
N LEU A 60 10.19 -2.09 17.75
CA LEU A 60 10.96 -2.62 18.87
C LEU A 60 10.15 -3.62 19.70
N HIS A 61 10.88 -4.45 20.44
CA HIS A 61 10.31 -5.16 21.58
C HIS A 61 11.09 -4.92 22.87
N VAL A 62 10.36 -4.86 23.99
CA VAL A 62 10.89 -4.64 25.34
C VAL A 62 10.51 -5.81 26.23
N HIS A 63 11.47 -6.32 27.00
CA HIS A 63 11.24 -7.40 27.95
C HIS A 63 10.71 -6.83 29.27
N GLY A 64 9.43 -7.04 29.56
CA GLY A 64 8.74 -6.59 30.80
C GLY A 64 8.28 -7.74 31.70
N GLY A 65 8.84 -8.93 31.52
CA GLY A 65 8.31 -10.22 32.00
C GLY A 65 7.83 -11.09 30.84
N HIS A 66 7.27 -10.44 29.81
CA HIS A 66 7.08 -10.98 28.47
C HIS A 66 7.59 -9.94 27.45
N TRP A 67 7.80 -10.36 26.21
CA TRP A 67 8.22 -9.46 25.14
C TRP A 67 7.04 -8.64 24.60
N HIS A 68 6.94 -7.39 25.04
CA HIS A 68 6.02 -6.42 24.48
C HIS A 68 6.54 -5.94 23.13
N ASN A 69 5.72 -5.97 22.09
CA ASN A 69 6.05 -5.51 20.74
C ASN A 69 5.30 -4.22 20.43
N SER A 70 5.98 -3.24 19.85
CA SER A 70 5.38 -2.02 19.29
C SER A 70 6.10 -1.68 17.99
N PHE A 71 5.35 -1.66 16.88
CA PHE A 71 5.91 -1.44 15.56
C PHE A 71 4.88 -0.94 14.55
N SER A 72 5.39 -0.38 13.45
CA SER A 72 4.61 -0.12 12.24
C SER A 72 4.87 -1.20 11.20
N LEU A 73 3.80 -1.75 10.61
CA LEU A 73 3.89 -2.49 9.36
C LEU A 73 3.80 -1.49 8.20
N VAL A 74 4.93 -1.21 7.58
CA VAL A 74 5.10 -0.22 6.51
C VAL A 74 4.99 -0.90 5.16
N PHE A 75 3.97 -0.56 4.37
CA PHE A 75 3.76 -1.21 3.07
C PHE A 75 4.65 -0.59 1.98
N GLU A 76 5.30 -1.46 1.20
CA GLU A 76 6.20 -1.08 0.10
C GLU A 76 5.64 -1.48 -1.28
N ASN A 77 4.61 -2.33 -1.33
CA ASN A 77 3.96 -2.65 -2.59
C ASN A 77 3.28 -1.43 -3.22
N GLU A 78 3.17 -1.41 -4.54
CA GLU A 78 2.64 -0.26 -5.30
C GLU A 78 1.26 0.19 -4.83
N ARG A 79 0.38 -0.77 -4.50
CA ARG A 79 -1.00 -0.48 -4.12
C ARG A 79 -1.09 0.26 -2.80
N PHE A 80 -0.28 -0.08 -1.81
CA PHE A 80 -0.40 0.43 -0.43
C PHE A 80 0.82 1.25 0.00
N ARG A 81 1.72 1.58 -0.93
CA ARG A 81 2.95 2.32 -0.65
C ARG A 81 2.68 3.56 0.20
N GLY A 82 3.39 3.66 1.32
CA GLY A 82 3.24 4.78 2.27
C GLY A 82 2.08 4.67 3.27
N SER A 83 1.22 3.66 3.15
CA SER A 83 0.24 3.31 4.19
C SER A 83 0.90 2.43 5.26
N THR A 84 0.37 2.47 6.48
CA THR A 84 0.89 1.67 7.59
C THR A 84 -0.23 1.03 8.41
N LEU A 85 0.07 -0.10 9.04
CA LEU A 85 -0.68 -0.56 10.21
C LEU A 85 0.17 -0.34 11.46
N GLN A 86 -0.47 0.13 12.53
CA GLN A 86 0.16 0.31 13.83
C GLN A 86 -0.17 -0.90 14.69
N VAL A 87 0.86 -1.55 15.24
CA VAL A 87 0.75 -2.86 15.85
C VAL A 87 1.33 -2.84 17.25
N MET A 88 0.62 -3.46 18.19
CA MET A 88 1.05 -3.58 19.58
C MET A 88 0.60 -4.91 20.18
N GLY A 89 1.40 -5.47 21.10
CA GLY A 89 0.94 -6.61 21.90
C GLY A 89 2.04 -7.36 22.65
N ILE A 90 1.61 -8.18 23.60
CA ILE A 90 2.44 -9.12 24.36
C ILE A 90 2.00 -10.54 23.95
N PRO A 91 2.48 -11.07 22.83
CA PRO A 91 2.08 -12.40 22.39
C PRO A 91 2.65 -13.46 23.33
N ASP A 92 1.78 -14.25 23.94
CA ASP A 92 2.14 -15.40 24.76
C ASP A 92 1.22 -16.60 24.43
N PRO A 93 1.73 -17.70 23.84
CA PRO A 93 3.12 -17.86 23.41
C PRO A 93 3.48 -16.89 22.27
N PRO A 94 4.78 -16.58 22.07
CA PRO A 94 5.20 -15.69 20.98
C PRO A 94 4.79 -16.19 19.60
N ILE A 95 4.88 -17.50 19.36
CA ILE A 95 4.46 -18.22 18.15
C ILE A 95 3.98 -19.63 18.55
N PRO A 96 2.80 -20.11 18.10
CA PRO A 96 1.75 -19.34 17.43
C PRO A 96 1.17 -18.27 18.36
N GLY A 97 0.71 -17.14 17.83
CA GLY A 97 0.17 -16.07 18.66
C GLY A 97 -0.37 -14.92 17.84
N GLU A 98 -0.94 -13.92 18.50
CA GLU A 98 -1.56 -12.77 17.85
C GLU A 98 -0.93 -11.45 18.29
N TRP A 99 -0.92 -10.48 17.37
CA TRP A 99 -0.71 -9.06 17.69
C TRP A 99 -1.97 -8.27 17.37
N ALA A 100 -2.23 -7.21 18.14
CA ALA A 100 -3.34 -6.31 17.85
C ALA A 100 -2.92 -5.24 16.84
N VAL A 101 -3.73 -5.05 15.81
CA VAL A 101 -3.69 -3.84 14.99
C VAL A 101 -4.49 -2.77 15.74
N VAL A 102 -3.79 -1.76 16.23
CA VAL A 102 -4.36 -0.69 17.07
C VAL A 102 -4.63 0.59 16.29
N GLY A 103 -4.22 0.64 15.03
CA GLY A 103 -4.39 1.80 14.16
C GLY A 103 -3.81 1.57 12.77
N GLY A 104 -3.85 2.62 11.96
CA GLY A 104 -3.18 2.65 10.67
C GLY A 104 -3.21 4.04 10.05
N THR A 105 -2.49 4.20 8.95
CA THR A 105 -2.39 5.46 8.18
C THR A 105 -2.63 5.22 6.69
N GLY A 106 -2.83 6.30 5.94
CA GLY A 106 -3.09 6.23 4.50
C GLY A 106 -4.38 5.48 4.21
N GLN A 107 -4.32 4.45 3.37
CA GLN A 107 -5.48 3.62 3.03
C GLN A 107 -6.02 2.81 4.21
N PHE A 108 -5.24 2.70 5.30
CA PHE A 108 -5.59 1.98 6.51
C PHE A 108 -5.85 2.92 7.69
N ALA A 109 -6.17 4.18 7.43
CA ALA A 109 -6.54 5.12 8.48
C ALA A 109 -7.68 4.56 9.34
N MET A 110 -7.51 4.64 10.67
CA MET A 110 -8.44 4.08 11.65
C MET A 110 -8.62 2.56 11.56
N ALA A 111 -7.64 1.83 11.03
CA ALA A 111 -7.66 0.37 11.03
C ALA A 111 -7.64 -0.22 12.46
N THR A 112 -8.33 -1.33 12.63
CA THR A 112 -8.25 -2.19 13.82
C THR A 112 -8.37 -3.65 13.40
N GLY A 113 -7.82 -4.58 14.17
CA GLY A 113 -7.78 -5.99 13.83
C GLY A 113 -6.71 -6.78 14.56
N VAL A 114 -6.33 -7.91 13.97
CA VAL A 114 -5.35 -8.86 14.51
C VAL A 114 -4.39 -9.34 13.42
N ILE A 115 -3.14 -9.56 13.81
CA ILE A 115 -2.13 -10.27 13.02
C ILE A 115 -1.88 -11.61 13.69
N LYS A 116 -2.30 -12.70 13.03
CA LYS A 116 -2.05 -14.07 13.48
C LYS A 116 -0.69 -14.54 12.98
N LYS A 117 0.04 -15.26 13.81
CA LYS A 117 1.39 -15.78 13.51
C LYS A 117 1.43 -17.29 13.59
N ARG A 118 2.15 -17.91 12.66
CA ARG A 118 2.50 -19.33 12.67
C ARG A 118 3.96 -19.50 12.30
N GLU A 119 4.61 -20.49 12.89
CA GLU A 119 5.97 -20.86 12.49
C GLU A 119 5.92 -21.49 11.10
N HIS A 120 6.80 -21.04 10.22
CA HIS A 120 6.99 -21.64 8.90
C HIS A 120 8.34 -22.36 8.81
N GLU A 121 9.41 -21.68 9.22
CA GLU A 121 10.76 -22.22 9.23
C GLU A 121 11.55 -21.66 10.41
N LEU A 122 12.33 -22.51 11.07
CA LEU A 122 13.33 -22.12 12.05
C LEU A 122 14.65 -22.84 11.73
N ARG A 123 15.70 -22.06 11.46
CA ARG A 123 17.04 -22.56 11.15
C ARG A 123 18.10 -21.70 11.84
N GLY A 124 18.49 -22.11 13.05
CA GLY A 124 19.45 -21.35 13.86
C GLY A 124 18.94 -19.93 14.13
N ASP A 125 19.74 -18.93 13.73
CA ASP A 125 19.43 -17.50 13.89
C ASP A 125 18.54 -16.93 12.76
N TYR A 126 17.93 -17.80 11.96
CA TYR A 126 17.02 -17.44 10.90
C TYR A 126 15.64 -18.04 11.18
N ARG A 127 14.60 -17.19 11.19
CA ARG A 127 13.21 -17.61 11.37
C ARG A 127 12.32 -16.98 10.32
N VAL A 128 11.46 -17.81 9.72
CA VAL A 128 10.35 -17.37 8.87
C VAL A 128 9.05 -17.61 9.61
N VAL A 129 8.26 -16.55 9.74
CA VAL A 129 6.95 -16.57 10.40
C VAL A 129 5.89 -16.27 9.35
N GLU A 130 4.92 -17.15 9.19
CA GLU A 130 3.75 -16.85 8.38
C GLU A 130 2.81 -15.94 9.18
N ILE A 131 2.44 -14.81 8.60
CA ILE A 131 1.49 -13.86 9.18
C ILE A 131 0.21 -13.78 8.34
N THR A 132 -0.91 -13.66 9.06
CA THR A 132 -2.23 -13.41 8.47
C THR A 132 -2.87 -12.22 9.17
N ILE A 133 -3.19 -11.18 8.40
CA ILE A 133 -3.76 -9.93 8.91
C ILE A 133 -5.25 -9.95 8.63
N ASN A 134 -6.05 -9.85 9.69
CA ASN A 134 -7.49 -9.69 9.61
C ASN A 134 -7.90 -8.43 10.35
N GLY A 135 -8.62 -7.53 9.71
CA GLY A 135 -9.07 -6.32 10.34
C GLY A 135 -10.09 -5.58 9.51
N PHE A 136 -10.41 -4.40 9.97
CA PHE A 136 -11.29 -3.48 9.27
C PHE A 136 -10.74 -2.06 9.43
N CYS A 137 -10.82 -1.28 8.37
CA CYS A 137 -10.77 0.16 8.47
C CYS A 137 -12.10 0.73 7.97
N PRO A 138 -12.58 1.85 8.53
CA PRO A 138 -13.68 2.58 7.91
C PRO A 138 -13.34 2.85 6.44
N LYS A 139 -14.33 2.71 5.55
CA LYS A 139 -14.26 3.44 4.29
C LYS A 139 -14.35 4.91 4.69
N LEU A 140 -13.19 5.56 4.75
CA LEU A 140 -13.15 7.00 4.72
C LEU A 140 -13.69 7.38 3.35
N ASN A 141 -15.00 7.58 3.30
CA ASN A 141 -15.62 8.11 2.13
C ASN A 141 -14.94 9.44 1.86
N SER A 142 -14.26 9.54 0.72
CA SER A 142 -14.08 10.82 0.03
C SER A 142 -15.42 11.45 -0.40
N ASN A 143 -16.54 11.11 0.28
CA ASN A 143 -17.85 11.75 0.18
C ASN A 143 -18.00 12.90 1.18
N GLN A 144 -17.00 13.20 2.02
CA GLN A 144 -16.55 14.59 1.96
C GLN A 144 -15.79 14.75 0.64
N LYS A 145 -16.58 14.83 -0.43
CA LYS A 145 -16.16 15.48 -1.67
C LYS A 145 -15.81 16.88 -1.21
N GLY A 146 -14.52 17.14 -0.97
CA GLY A 146 -14.05 18.45 -1.40
C GLY A 146 -14.54 18.59 -2.85
N PRO A 147 -15.19 19.70 -3.23
CA PRO A 147 -15.63 19.87 -4.60
C PRO A 147 -14.46 19.51 -5.51
N VAL A 148 -14.72 18.72 -6.56
CA VAL A 148 -13.73 18.53 -7.63
C VAL A 148 -13.33 19.94 -8.02
N THR A 149 -12.11 20.33 -7.66
CA THR A 149 -11.69 21.71 -7.82
C THR A 149 -11.24 21.80 -9.25
N LYS A 150 -12.13 22.30 -10.11
CA LYS A 150 -11.76 22.68 -11.47
C LYS A 150 -10.71 23.77 -11.32
N SER A 151 -9.46 23.45 -11.61
CA SER A 151 -8.50 24.52 -11.90
C SER A 151 -8.98 25.21 -13.17
N GLY A 152 -8.80 26.53 -13.26
CA GLY A 152 -9.49 27.40 -14.22
C GLY A 152 -9.32 27.00 -15.70
N LEU A 153 -9.75 27.85 -16.62
CA LEU A 153 -9.62 27.56 -18.04
C LEU A 153 -8.13 27.43 -18.42
N TRP A 154 -7.73 26.27 -18.95
CA TRP A 154 -6.39 26.03 -19.46
C TRP A 154 -6.44 25.93 -20.98
N GLY A 155 -5.73 26.82 -21.67
CA GLY A 155 -5.70 26.86 -23.14
C GLY A 155 -5.35 28.24 -23.68
N GLY A 156 -5.27 28.35 -25.01
CA GLY A 156 -5.08 29.62 -25.70
C GLY A 156 -6.39 30.43 -25.78
N ASN A 157 -6.26 31.72 -26.13
CA ASN A 157 -7.37 32.68 -26.15
C ASN A 157 -8.46 32.41 -27.21
N GLU A 158 -8.25 31.44 -28.11
CA GLU A 158 -9.12 31.19 -29.27
C GLU A 158 -9.96 29.89 -29.14
N GLY A 159 -9.84 29.17 -28.02
CA GLY A 159 -10.57 27.93 -27.77
C GLY A 159 -11.95 28.14 -27.13
N GLY A 160 -12.86 27.18 -27.34
CA GLY A 160 -14.11 27.10 -26.58
C GLY A 160 -13.94 26.34 -25.26
N GLU A 161 -14.65 26.74 -24.21
CA GLU A 161 -14.68 26.00 -22.95
C GLU A 161 -15.15 24.56 -23.18
N ARG A 162 -14.40 23.61 -22.61
CA ARG A 162 -14.76 22.20 -22.59
C ARG A 162 -14.85 21.74 -21.15
N ASP A 163 -15.83 20.90 -20.89
CA ASP A 163 -15.99 20.25 -19.60
C ASP A 163 -16.48 18.81 -19.81
N ILE A 164 -16.16 17.96 -18.84
CA ILE A 164 -16.63 16.59 -18.81
C ILE A 164 -18.04 16.55 -18.24
N LYS A 165 -18.91 15.72 -18.82
CA LYS A 165 -20.32 15.64 -18.40
C LYS A 165 -20.49 14.83 -17.12
N GLU A 166 -19.78 13.72 -17.05
CA GLU A 166 -19.90 12.75 -15.97
C GLU A 166 -18.76 12.89 -14.98
N VAL A 167 -19.08 12.78 -13.69
CA VAL A 167 -18.09 12.88 -12.62
C VAL A 167 -17.02 11.80 -12.81
N PRO A 168 -15.74 12.19 -12.99
CA PRO A 168 -14.68 11.24 -13.23
C PRO A 168 -14.34 10.52 -11.93
N ARG A 169 -14.18 9.20 -12.00
CA ARG A 169 -13.73 8.37 -10.89
C ARG A 169 -12.25 7.98 -11.03
N ARG A 170 -11.79 7.75 -12.27
CA ARG A 170 -10.44 7.29 -12.53
C ARG A 170 -10.00 7.55 -13.97
N LEU A 171 -8.82 8.11 -14.18
CA LEU A 171 -8.20 8.25 -15.49
C LEU A 171 -7.69 6.89 -16.04
N GLU A 172 -7.96 6.61 -17.31
CA GLU A 172 -7.62 5.36 -18.00
C GLU A 172 -6.50 5.57 -19.02
N SER A 173 -6.54 6.67 -19.77
CA SER A 173 -5.48 7.02 -20.72
C SER A 173 -5.44 8.51 -21.00
N VAL A 174 -4.26 9.00 -21.39
CA VAL A 174 -4.08 10.36 -21.96
C VAL A 174 -3.34 10.23 -23.28
N THR A 175 -3.87 10.90 -24.30
CA THR A 175 -3.27 11.05 -25.62
C THR A 175 -2.93 12.51 -25.84
N ILE A 176 -1.71 12.80 -26.28
CA ILE A 176 -1.24 14.15 -26.56
C ILE A 176 -0.92 14.25 -28.05
N ARG A 177 -1.33 15.34 -28.69
CA ARG A 177 -0.80 15.80 -29.97
C ARG A 177 0.12 16.99 -29.71
N SER A 178 1.32 16.95 -30.25
CA SER A 178 2.26 18.07 -30.10
C SER A 178 3.19 18.25 -31.29
N GLY A 179 3.60 19.50 -31.50
CA GLY A 179 4.75 19.93 -32.31
C GLY A 179 5.75 20.71 -31.46
N HIS A 180 5.89 22.01 -31.71
CA HIS A 180 6.68 22.91 -30.84
C HIS A 180 6.01 23.18 -29.48
N ALA A 181 4.71 22.97 -29.39
CA ALA A 181 3.91 23.05 -28.17
C ALA A 181 2.90 21.89 -28.16
N ILE A 182 2.17 21.72 -27.06
CA ILE A 182 1.02 20.81 -27.01
C ILE A 182 -0.11 21.44 -27.82
N ASP A 183 -0.55 20.74 -28.87
CA ASP A 183 -1.63 21.17 -29.75
C ASP A 183 -2.99 20.73 -29.22
N SER A 184 -3.11 19.47 -28.77
CA SER A 184 -4.34 18.98 -28.15
C SER A 184 -4.14 17.81 -27.21
N ILE A 185 -5.12 17.61 -26.34
CA ILE A 185 -5.16 16.52 -25.36
C ILE A 185 -6.49 15.77 -25.51
N ALA A 186 -6.43 14.45 -25.56
CA ALA A 186 -7.58 13.56 -25.39
C ALA A 186 -7.34 12.65 -24.20
N PHE A 187 -8.39 12.17 -23.56
CA PHE A 187 -8.25 11.24 -22.44
C PHE A 187 -9.46 10.34 -22.29
N SER A 188 -9.26 9.19 -21.66
CA SER A 188 -10.33 8.29 -21.26
C SER A 188 -10.36 8.12 -19.76
N TYR A 189 -11.53 7.93 -19.18
CA TYR A 189 -11.71 7.78 -17.75
C TYR A 189 -12.92 6.89 -17.42
N THR A 190 -12.87 6.17 -16.30
CA THR A 190 -14.04 5.53 -15.72
C THR A 190 -14.86 6.57 -14.94
N ASP A 191 -16.15 6.68 -15.23
CA ASP A 191 -17.07 7.58 -14.51
C ASP A 191 -17.54 7.01 -13.16
N GLN A 192 -18.37 7.79 -12.45
CA GLN A 192 -18.97 7.38 -11.18
C GLN A 192 -19.86 6.13 -11.28
N TYR A 193 -20.39 5.82 -12.46
CA TYR A 193 -21.22 4.64 -12.73
C TYR A 193 -20.38 3.41 -13.15
N GLY A 194 -19.05 3.56 -13.26
CA GLY A 194 -18.16 2.49 -13.70
C GLY A 194 -18.05 2.38 -15.22
N GLN A 195 -18.58 3.33 -15.99
CA GLN A 195 -18.54 3.32 -17.44
C GLN A 195 -17.28 4.06 -17.94
N SER A 196 -16.58 3.47 -18.91
CA SER A 196 -15.48 4.16 -19.60
C SER A 196 -16.03 5.28 -20.49
N ARG A 197 -15.46 6.47 -20.35
CA ARG A 197 -15.75 7.70 -21.10
C ARG A 197 -14.49 8.12 -21.83
N THR A 198 -14.63 8.68 -23.02
CA THR A 198 -13.52 9.25 -23.80
C THR A 198 -13.87 10.66 -24.20
N GLU A 199 -12.94 11.58 -23.97
CA GLU A 199 -13.08 13.01 -24.19
C GLU A 199 -11.92 13.55 -25.03
N GLY A 200 -12.20 14.60 -25.79
CA GLY A 200 -11.24 15.20 -26.71
C GLY A 200 -11.15 14.52 -28.08
N PRO A 201 -10.14 14.89 -28.90
CA PRO A 201 -9.08 15.85 -28.57
C PRO A 201 -9.61 17.27 -28.39
N TRP A 202 -9.17 17.94 -27.32
CA TRP A 202 -9.45 19.35 -27.07
C TRP A 202 -8.18 20.16 -27.33
N GLY A 203 -8.28 21.16 -28.20
CA GLY A 203 -7.16 21.97 -28.67
C GLY A 203 -7.19 22.18 -30.19
N GLY A 204 -6.03 22.45 -30.77
CA GLY A 204 -5.83 22.65 -32.21
C GLY A 204 -5.58 21.34 -32.98
N ALA A 205 -5.69 21.42 -34.32
CA ALA A 205 -5.44 20.30 -35.23
C ALA A 205 -3.96 20.06 -35.57
N GLY A 206 -3.05 20.86 -35.02
CA GLY A 206 -1.61 20.77 -35.25
C GLY A 206 -0.95 19.54 -34.62
N GLY A 207 0.38 19.53 -34.71
CA GLY A 207 1.23 18.51 -34.11
C GLY A 207 1.10 17.11 -34.72
N THR A 208 1.83 16.17 -34.14
CA THR A 208 1.76 14.74 -34.44
C THR A 208 1.22 13.96 -33.26
N ASP A 209 0.57 12.82 -33.54
CA ASP A 209 0.04 11.94 -32.51
C ASP A 209 1.16 11.22 -31.74
N HIS A 210 1.09 11.26 -30.41
CA HIS A 210 1.90 10.41 -29.55
C HIS A 210 1.10 9.20 -29.10
N SER A 211 1.78 8.09 -28.86
CA SER A 211 1.14 6.89 -28.30
C SER A 211 0.46 7.21 -26.96
N PRO A 212 -0.75 6.69 -26.71
CA PRO A 212 -1.47 6.97 -25.48
C PRO A 212 -0.70 6.46 -24.27
N LEU A 213 -0.60 7.31 -23.25
CA LEU A 213 -0.13 6.92 -21.93
C LEU A 213 -1.30 6.21 -21.22
N VAL A 214 -1.20 4.89 -21.08
CA VAL A 214 -2.25 4.05 -20.49
C VAL A 214 -1.99 3.83 -19.00
N PHE A 215 -3.03 4.01 -18.18
CA PHE A 215 -3.02 3.81 -16.74
C PHE A 215 -3.73 2.50 -16.38
N PRO A 216 -3.01 1.37 -16.28
CA PRO A 216 -3.61 0.05 -16.22
C PRO A 216 -4.53 -0.10 -15.02
N SER A 217 -5.75 -0.59 -15.25
CA SER A 217 -6.59 -1.14 -14.19
C SER A 217 -5.89 -2.38 -13.69
N LEU A 218 -5.27 -2.30 -12.52
CA LEU A 218 -4.71 -3.45 -11.83
C LEU A 218 -5.86 -4.44 -11.54
N ILE A 219 -6.15 -5.25 -12.56
CA ILE A 219 -6.92 -6.48 -12.52
C ILE A 219 -5.99 -7.49 -13.17
N TYR A 220 -5.05 -8.04 -12.38
CA TYR A 220 -4.47 -9.32 -12.78
C TYR A 220 -5.51 -10.39 -12.41
N ALA A 221 -6.32 -10.77 -13.39
CA ALA A 221 -7.07 -12.02 -13.40
C ALA A 221 -6.36 -12.98 -14.37
N TRP A 222 -5.70 -13.97 -13.76
CA TRP A 222 -5.05 -15.21 -14.21
C TRP A 222 -5.10 -15.67 -15.68
N SER A 223 -4.02 -16.34 -16.12
CA SER A 223 -4.10 -17.74 -16.57
C SER A 223 -2.75 -18.46 -16.50
N ILE A 224 -2.83 -19.71 -16.05
CA ILE A 224 -1.78 -20.73 -16.07
C ILE A 224 -1.51 -21.11 -17.53
N VAL A 225 -0.24 -21.27 -17.89
CA VAL A 225 0.22 -22.39 -18.72
C VAL A 225 1.45 -22.97 -18.05
#